data_AF-A0A4R8CN48-F1
#
_entry.id   AF-A0A4R8CN48-F1
#
_cell.length_a   1.000
_cell.length_b   1.000
_cell.length_c   1.000
_cell.angle_alpha   90.00
_cell.angle_beta   90.00
_cell.angle_gamma   90.00
#
_symmetry.space_group_name_H-M   'P 1'
#
loop_
_entity.id
_entity.type
_entity.pdbx_description
1 polymer ?
#
loop_
_entity_poly.entity_id
_entity_poly.type
_entity_poly.pdbx_seq_one_letter_code
_entity_poly.pdbx_strand_id
1 'polypeptide(L)'
;MDEKAQLLKHLGEVQQSLLWKVEGLSDAELRRPMTDTGTNLIGIVKHLTGITYGYLVSAFGREREPLPIEDDEELFFGLDLWARPDESTEEIVAVYRRACAAAARTIEELDLDTSGTHHSGSSVTLREMVLTVLLDTTRHAGHADVVRELIDGRVGSRPGDPMSPDDPEYLRMYRARITGEIDRETWMAYVKSRPDYDPSVWREHRARQEAQSQGGSGSAGRPSDVSTSE
;
A
#
# COMPACT_ATOMS: atom_id res chain seq x y z
N MET A 1 7.33 11.32 -16.48
CA MET A 1 5.97 10.74 -16.40
C MET A 1 5.08 11.85 -15.87
N ASP A 2 3.98 12.18 -16.55
CA ASP A 2 3.03 13.17 -16.03
C ASP A 2 2.32 12.67 -14.76
N GLU A 3 1.54 13.54 -14.11
CA GLU A 3 0.83 13.23 -12.86
C GLU A 3 -0.13 12.04 -13.02
N LYS A 4 -0.96 12.03 -14.07
CA LYS A 4 -1.96 10.98 -14.30
C LYS A 4 -1.28 9.62 -14.44
N ALA A 5 -0.21 9.55 -15.24
CA ALA A 5 0.55 8.33 -15.42
C ALA A 5 1.25 7.86 -14.13
N GLN A 6 1.70 8.77 -13.26
CA GLN A 6 2.23 8.41 -11.93
C GLN A 6 1.15 7.81 -11.02
N LEU A 7 -0.02 8.45 -10.97
CA LEU A 7 -1.16 7.99 -10.17
C LEU A 7 -1.63 6.61 -10.62
N LEU A 8 -1.82 6.41 -11.93
CA LEU A 8 -2.22 5.12 -12.50
C LEU A 8 -1.20 4.02 -12.19
N LYS A 9 0.10 4.33 -12.36
CA LYS A 9 1.19 3.40 -12.03
C LYS A 9 1.15 2.99 -10.56
N HIS A 10 1.14 3.95 -9.64
CA HIS A 10 1.24 3.66 -8.21
C HIS A 10 0.00 2.97 -7.66
N LEU A 11 -1.19 3.35 -8.14
CA LEU A 11 -2.43 2.64 -7.81
C LEU A 11 -2.38 1.18 -8.32
N GLY A 12 -1.97 0.97 -9.57
CA GLY A 12 -1.81 -0.36 -10.13
C GLY A 12 -0.80 -1.22 -9.36
N GLU A 13 0.35 -0.65 -8.97
CA GLU A 13 1.37 -1.36 -8.18
C GLU A 13 0.83 -1.86 -6.84
N VAL A 14 0.08 -1.02 -6.10
CA VAL A 14 -0.46 -1.43 -4.80
C VAL A 14 -1.64 -2.40 -4.92
N GLN A 15 -2.48 -2.27 -5.96
CA GLN A 15 -3.55 -3.22 -6.26
C GLN A 15 -2.98 -4.61 -6.60
N GLN A 16 -1.90 -4.64 -7.40
CA GLN A 16 -1.21 -5.89 -7.73
C GLN A 16 -0.52 -6.52 -6.51
N SER A 17 0.05 -5.70 -5.62
CA SER A 17 0.58 -6.17 -4.33
C SER A 17 -0.50 -6.87 -3.52
N LEU A 18 -1.68 -6.25 -3.37
CA LEU A 18 -2.79 -6.84 -2.64
C LEU A 18 -3.27 -8.17 -3.28
N LEU A 19 -3.36 -8.22 -4.60
CA LEU A 19 -3.73 -9.45 -5.32
C LEU A 19 -2.71 -10.56 -5.07
N TRP A 20 -1.43 -10.24 -5.05
CA TRP A 20 -0.39 -11.20 -4.69
C TRP A 20 -0.55 -11.71 -3.24
N LYS A 21 -1.04 -10.87 -2.31
CA LYS A 21 -1.29 -11.27 -0.91
C LYS A 21 -2.36 -12.34 -0.74
N VAL A 22 -3.23 -12.57 -1.72
CA VAL A 22 -4.24 -13.63 -1.64
C VAL A 22 -3.87 -14.88 -2.45
N GLU A 23 -2.76 -14.85 -3.19
CA GLU A 23 -2.36 -15.98 -4.02
C GLU A 23 -1.80 -17.16 -3.21
N GLY A 24 -2.20 -18.37 -3.61
CA GLY A 24 -1.70 -19.64 -3.07
C GLY A 24 -2.18 -19.99 -1.66
N LEU A 25 -3.23 -19.32 -1.16
CA LEU A 25 -3.87 -19.61 0.11
C LEU A 25 -5.19 -20.37 -0.10
N SER A 26 -5.56 -21.19 0.87
CA SER A 26 -6.89 -21.81 0.93
C SER A 26 -7.97 -20.81 1.32
N ASP A 27 -9.24 -21.12 1.01
CA ASP A 27 -10.40 -20.31 1.41
C ASP A 27 -10.43 -20.09 2.95
N ALA A 28 -10.09 -21.13 3.71
CA ALA A 28 -10.02 -21.06 5.17
C ALA A 28 -8.94 -20.09 5.67
N GLU A 29 -7.76 -20.06 5.03
CA GLU A 29 -6.69 -19.11 5.37
C GLU A 29 -7.07 -17.67 5.00
N LEU A 30 -7.68 -17.48 3.83
CA LEU A 30 -8.12 -16.17 3.35
C LEU A 30 -9.16 -15.52 4.27
N ARG A 31 -10.06 -16.33 4.83
CA ARG A 31 -11.14 -15.88 5.74
C ARG A 31 -10.73 -15.82 7.20
N ARG A 32 -9.57 -16.37 7.56
CA ARG A 32 -9.18 -16.51 8.96
C ARG A 32 -9.09 -15.13 9.62
N PRO A 33 -9.87 -14.86 10.68
CA PRO A 33 -9.71 -13.65 11.47
C PRO A 33 -8.33 -13.66 12.15
N MET A 34 -7.52 -12.63 11.90
CA MET A 34 -6.15 -12.51 12.44
C MET A 34 -6.01 -11.43 13.51
N THR A 35 -7.08 -10.69 13.79
CA THR A 35 -7.16 -9.68 14.86
C THR A 35 -8.48 -9.83 15.63
N ASP A 36 -8.56 -9.25 16.83
CA ASP A 36 -9.80 -9.21 17.62
C ASP A 36 -10.95 -8.47 16.91
N THR A 37 -10.62 -7.56 16.00
CA THR A 37 -11.59 -6.86 15.15
C THR A 37 -11.98 -7.63 13.88
N GLY A 38 -11.48 -8.85 13.71
CA GLY A 38 -11.88 -9.73 12.62
C GLY A 38 -11.13 -9.57 11.29
N THR A 39 -10.06 -8.76 11.25
CA THR A 39 -9.34 -8.48 10.01
C THR A 39 -8.79 -9.77 9.38
N ASN A 40 -9.12 -9.97 8.10
CA ASN A 40 -8.71 -11.12 7.29
C ASN A 40 -8.45 -10.66 5.84
N LEU A 41 -7.74 -11.48 5.04
CA LEU A 41 -7.29 -11.07 3.71
C LEU A 41 -8.44 -10.87 2.73
N ILE A 42 -9.42 -11.77 2.71
CA ILE A 42 -10.51 -11.66 1.74
C ILE A 42 -11.44 -10.48 2.05
N GLY A 43 -11.64 -10.20 3.33
CA GLY A 43 -12.37 -9.04 3.82
C GLY A 43 -11.77 -7.73 3.30
N ILE A 44 -10.44 -7.60 3.35
CA ILE A 44 -9.73 -6.44 2.80
C ILE A 44 -10.00 -6.30 1.29
N VAL A 45 -9.93 -7.39 0.53
CA VAL A 45 -10.20 -7.37 -0.92
C VAL A 45 -11.65 -6.96 -1.21
N LYS A 46 -12.61 -7.49 -0.45
CA LYS A 46 -14.03 -7.16 -0.57
C LYS A 46 -14.29 -5.67 -0.29
N HIS A 47 -13.75 -5.14 0.80
CA HIS A 47 -13.82 -3.71 1.13
C HIS A 47 -13.26 -2.84 -0.01
N LEU A 48 -12.04 -3.12 -0.46
CA LEU A 48 -11.39 -2.33 -1.50
C LEU A 48 -12.06 -2.46 -2.88
N THR A 49 -12.84 -3.52 -3.11
CA THR A 49 -13.70 -3.63 -4.29
C THR A 49 -14.78 -2.55 -4.28
N GLY A 50 -15.49 -2.40 -3.16
CA GLY A 50 -16.50 -1.37 -2.98
C GLY A 50 -15.92 0.03 -3.09
N ILE A 51 -14.79 0.29 -2.43
CA ILE A 51 -14.06 1.57 -2.51
C ILE A 51 -13.63 1.87 -3.94
N THR A 52 -13.03 0.93 -4.66
CA THR A 52 -12.57 1.15 -6.04
C THR A 52 -13.74 1.47 -6.97
N TYR A 53 -14.82 0.69 -6.91
CA TYR A 53 -15.98 0.91 -7.76
C TYR A 53 -16.73 2.19 -7.42
N GLY A 54 -16.98 2.44 -6.13
CA GLY A 54 -17.72 3.62 -5.67
C GLY A 54 -17.02 4.92 -6.06
N TYR A 55 -15.73 5.02 -5.77
CA TYR A 55 -14.97 6.27 -5.92
C TYR A 55 -14.46 6.51 -7.35
N LEU A 56 -14.12 5.47 -8.11
CA LEU A 56 -13.50 5.62 -9.44
C LEU A 56 -14.38 5.20 -10.60
N VAL A 57 -15.60 4.72 -10.36
CA VAL A 57 -16.52 4.31 -11.43
C VAL A 57 -17.89 4.95 -11.22
N SER A 58 -18.58 4.60 -10.13
CA SER A 58 -19.94 5.10 -9.85
C SER A 58 -19.96 6.62 -9.66
N ALA A 59 -18.98 7.20 -8.96
CA ALA A 59 -18.91 8.65 -8.75
C ALA A 59 -18.81 9.46 -10.07
N PHE A 60 -18.40 8.83 -11.17
CA PHE A 60 -18.29 9.47 -12.49
C PHE A 60 -19.40 9.00 -13.46
N GLY A 61 -20.48 8.41 -12.93
CA GLY A 61 -21.63 7.98 -13.72
C GLY A 61 -21.34 6.83 -14.68
N ARG A 62 -20.26 6.08 -14.44
CA ARG A 62 -19.86 4.97 -15.30
C ARG A 62 -20.48 3.66 -14.83
N GLU A 63 -20.77 2.79 -15.79
CA GLU A 63 -21.40 1.50 -15.53
C GLU A 63 -20.42 0.52 -14.86
N ARG A 64 -20.95 -0.26 -13.91
CA ARG A 64 -20.27 -1.38 -13.27
C ARG A 64 -21.28 -2.48 -12.94
N GLU A 65 -20.77 -3.67 -12.64
CA GLU A 65 -21.57 -4.71 -12.04
C GLU A 65 -22.09 -4.30 -10.64
N PRO A 66 -23.32 -4.67 -10.26
CA PRO A 66 -23.80 -4.50 -8.89
C PRO A 66 -23.00 -5.40 -7.94
N LEU A 67 -22.67 -4.88 -6.76
CA LEU A 67 -22.03 -5.70 -5.74
C LEU A 67 -23.12 -6.32 -4.84
N PRO A 68 -23.07 -7.62 -4.51
CA PRO A 68 -24.07 -8.26 -3.65
C PRO A 68 -24.25 -7.60 -2.28
N ILE A 69 -23.27 -6.81 -1.86
CA ILE A 69 -23.23 -6.14 -0.58
C ILE A 69 -24.05 -4.84 -0.56
N GLU A 70 -24.33 -4.23 -1.71
CA GLU A 70 -24.90 -2.87 -1.78
C GLU A 70 -26.34 -2.74 -1.29
N ASP A 71 -27.08 -3.85 -1.27
CA ASP A 71 -28.44 -3.92 -0.74
C ASP A 71 -28.48 -4.43 0.72
N ASP A 72 -27.31 -4.61 1.35
CA ASP A 72 -27.17 -5.14 2.70
C ASP A 72 -27.04 -3.98 3.72
N GLU A 73 -28.05 -3.80 4.57
CA GLU A 73 -28.02 -2.82 5.68
C GLU A 73 -26.79 -3.00 6.57
N GLU A 74 -26.28 -4.22 6.70
CA GLU A 74 -25.15 -4.52 7.56
C GLU A 74 -23.84 -3.87 7.06
N LEU A 75 -23.80 -3.40 5.81
CA LEU A 75 -22.74 -2.53 5.29
C LEU A 75 -22.46 -1.34 6.21
N PHE A 76 -23.51 -0.68 6.67
CA PHE A 76 -23.40 0.53 7.50
C PHE A 76 -22.78 0.25 8.87
N PHE A 77 -22.66 -1.03 9.25
CA PHE A 77 -22.03 -1.50 10.46
C PHE A 77 -20.64 -2.12 10.23
N GLY A 78 -20.04 -1.93 9.05
CA GLY A 78 -18.65 -2.30 8.76
C GLY A 78 -18.45 -3.74 8.26
N LEU A 79 -19.50 -4.37 7.73
CA LEU A 79 -19.40 -5.73 7.14
C LEU A 79 -18.84 -5.76 5.71
N ASP A 80 -18.42 -4.62 5.17
CA ASP A 80 -17.63 -4.58 3.92
C ASP A 80 -16.27 -5.27 4.06
N LEU A 81 -15.73 -5.36 5.28
CA LEU A 81 -14.57 -6.17 5.63
C LEU A 81 -14.90 -7.65 5.95
N TRP A 82 -16.15 -8.08 5.83
CA TRP A 82 -16.56 -9.45 6.13
C TRP A 82 -17.08 -10.17 4.88
N ALA A 83 -16.36 -11.21 4.45
CA ALA A 83 -16.85 -12.14 3.44
C ALA A 83 -17.73 -13.21 4.09
N ARG A 84 -19.02 -13.23 3.73
CA ARG A 84 -20.01 -14.19 4.23
C ARG A 84 -19.63 -15.61 3.84
N PRO A 85 -20.03 -16.64 4.62
CA PRO A 85 -19.67 -18.03 4.35
C PRO A 85 -20.13 -18.55 2.98
N ASP A 86 -21.19 -17.98 2.40
CA ASP A 86 -21.77 -18.36 1.11
C ASP A 86 -21.16 -17.64 -0.09
N GLU A 87 -20.39 -16.57 0.13
CA GLU A 87 -19.69 -15.86 -0.94
C GLU A 87 -18.43 -16.63 -1.36
N SER A 88 -18.10 -16.70 -2.64
CA SER A 88 -16.85 -17.32 -3.10
C SER A 88 -15.66 -16.37 -2.94
N THR A 89 -14.57 -16.83 -2.30
CA THR A 89 -13.29 -16.07 -2.27
C THR A 89 -12.75 -15.81 -3.66
N GLU A 90 -12.84 -16.79 -4.56
CA GLU A 90 -12.42 -16.65 -5.96
C GLU A 90 -13.23 -15.57 -6.67
N GLU A 91 -14.56 -15.55 -6.48
CA GLU A 91 -15.41 -14.54 -7.12
C GLU A 91 -15.13 -13.15 -6.55
N ILE A 92 -14.95 -13.00 -5.23
CA ILE A 92 -14.57 -11.72 -4.61
C ILE A 92 -13.27 -11.18 -5.24
N VAL A 93 -12.26 -12.02 -5.41
CA VAL A 93 -10.99 -11.64 -6.06
C VAL A 93 -11.21 -11.31 -7.54
N ALA A 94 -12.06 -12.06 -8.24
CA ALA A 94 -12.39 -11.79 -9.65
C ALA A 94 -13.09 -10.44 -9.83
N VAL A 95 -14.08 -10.12 -8.99
CA VAL A 95 -14.76 -8.82 -8.96
C VAL A 95 -13.77 -7.70 -8.66
N TYR A 96 -12.86 -7.88 -7.69
CA TYR A 96 -11.83 -6.89 -7.40
C TYR A 96 -10.95 -6.58 -8.62
N ARG A 97 -10.51 -7.60 -9.37
CA ARG A 97 -9.75 -7.41 -10.62
C ARG A 97 -10.54 -6.62 -11.66
N ARG A 98 -11.84 -6.90 -11.81
CA ARG A 98 -12.73 -6.15 -12.71
C ARG A 98 -12.90 -4.70 -12.25
N ALA A 99 -12.99 -4.45 -10.94
CA ALA A 99 -13.04 -3.12 -10.36
C ALA A 99 -11.76 -2.32 -10.65
N CYS A 100 -10.58 -2.91 -10.43
CA CYS A 100 -9.30 -2.29 -10.77
C CYS A 100 -9.23 -1.94 -12.27
N ALA A 101 -9.65 -2.85 -13.15
CA ALA A 101 -9.64 -2.59 -14.59
C ALA A 101 -10.63 -1.49 -15.00
N ALA A 102 -11.82 -1.43 -14.38
CA ALA A 102 -12.79 -0.38 -14.63
C ALA A 102 -12.29 0.99 -14.15
N ALA A 103 -11.71 1.04 -12.95
CA ALA A 103 -11.08 2.25 -12.42
C ALA A 103 -9.94 2.76 -13.30
N ALA A 104 -9.06 1.87 -13.77
CA ALA A 104 -7.99 2.22 -14.71
C ALA A 104 -8.54 2.87 -15.98
N ARG A 105 -9.59 2.30 -16.59
CA ARG A 105 -10.27 2.91 -17.75
C ARG A 105 -10.83 4.28 -17.44
N THR A 106 -11.47 4.48 -16.28
CA THR A 106 -11.96 5.81 -15.89
C THR A 106 -10.81 6.82 -15.81
N ILE A 107 -9.69 6.45 -15.18
CA ILE A 107 -8.52 7.32 -15.02
C ILE A 107 -7.90 7.65 -16.38
N GLU A 108 -7.83 6.68 -17.28
CA GLU A 108 -7.29 6.87 -18.63
C GLU A 108 -8.17 7.83 -19.44
N GLU A 109 -9.49 7.62 -19.45
CA GLU A 109 -10.44 8.32 -20.33
C GLU A 109 -10.83 9.73 -19.86
N LEU A 110 -10.79 10.02 -18.56
CA LEU A 110 -11.26 11.30 -18.00
C LEU A 110 -10.10 12.17 -17.52
N ASP A 111 -10.20 13.50 -17.68
CA ASP A 111 -9.20 14.42 -17.11
C ASP A 111 -9.24 14.41 -15.58
N LEU A 112 -8.10 14.65 -14.93
CA LEU A 112 -7.98 14.62 -13.46
C LEU A 112 -8.89 15.65 -12.77
N ASP A 113 -9.22 16.74 -13.44
CA ASP A 113 -10.11 17.79 -12.96
C ASP A 113 -11.58 17.54 -13.28
N THR A 114 -11.92 16.39 -13.88
CA THR A 114 -13.32 16.01 -14.15
C THR A 114 -14.10 15.91 -12.84
N SER A 115 -15.23 16.61 -12.76
CA SER A 115 -16.13 16.52 -11.62
C SER A 115 -16.90 15.20 -11.59
N GLY A 116 -17.03 14.63 -10.40
CA GLY A 116 -17.90 13.50 -10.08
C GLY A 116 -18.81 13.83 -8.89
N THR A 117 -19.69 12.89 -8.55
CA THR A 117 -20.60 12.97 -7.40
C THR A 117 -20.31 11.81 -6.46
N HIS A 118 -19.80 12.11 -5.27
CA HIS A 118 -19.57 11.13 -4.21
C HIS A 118 -20.89 10.53 -3.72
N HIS A 119 -20.87 9.35 -3.09
CA HIS A 119 -22.08 8.68 -2.59
C HIS A 119 -22.86 9.53 -1.55
N SER A 120 -22.19 10.45 -0.86
CA SER A 120 -22.83 11.41 0.06
C SER A 120 -23.52 12.58 -0.65
N GLY A 121 -23.45 12.65 -1.98
CA GLY A 121 -23.96 13.75 -2.81
C GLY A 121 -23.01 14.94 -2.96
N SER A 122 -21.83 14.93 -2.35
CA SER A 122 -20.84 16.01 -2.51
C SER A 122 -20.12 15.94 -3.87
N SER A 123 -19.82 17.10 -4.44
CA SER A 123 -18.97 17.21 -5.64
C SER A 123 -17.53 16.85 -5.28
N VAL A 124 -16.88 16.11 -6.17
CA VAL A 124 -15.48 15.67 -6.07
C VAL A 124 -14.80 15.77 -7.43
N THR A 125 -13.47 15.71 -7.47
CA THR A 125 -12.68 15.57 -8.71
C THR A 125 -12.10 14.16 -8.85
N LEU A 126 -11.79 13.74 -10.07
CA LEU A 126 -11.10 12.47 -10.32
C LEU A 126 -9.76 12.40 -9.58
N ARG A 127 -9.00 13.50 -9.54
CA ARG A 127 -7.74 13.58 -8.79
C ARG A 127 -7.94 13.22 -7.32
N GLU A 128 -8.94 13.82 -6.66
CA GLU A 128 -9.25 13.53 -5.26
C GLU A 128 -9.61 12.07 -5.06
N MET A 129 -10.45 11.50 -5.93
CA MET A 129 -10.89 10.11 -5.80
C MET A 129 -9.75 9.11 -6.04
N VAL A 130 -8.86 9.37 -6.99
CA VAL A 130 -7.67 8.52 -7.21
C VAL A 130 -6.76 8.53 -5.99
N LEU A 131 -6.53 9.70 -5.40
CA LEU A 131 -5.75 9.82 -4.16
C LEU A 131 -6.43 9.11 -2.99
N THR A 132 -7.75 9.25 -2.83
CA THR A 132 -8.51 8.54 -1.79
C THR A 132 -8.34 7.03 -1.91
N VAL A 133 -8.58 6.46 -3.10
CA VAL A 133 -8.45 5.01 -3.31
C VAL A 133 -7.00 4.54 -3.15
N LEU A 134 -6.02 5.31 -3.63
CA LEU A 134 -4.60 4.98 -3.47
C LEU A 134 -4.19 4.93 -1.99
N LEU A 135 -4.60 5.93 -1.20
CA LEU A 135 -4.29 5.99 0.23
C LEU A 135 -4.93 4.82 1.00
N ASP A 136 -6.18 4.52 0.69
CA ASP A 136 -6.92 3.45 1.36
C ASP A 136 -6.37 2.06 0.99
N THR A 137 -6.11 1.85 -0.30
CA THR A 137 -5.49 0.61 -0.79
C THR A 137 -4.09 0.41 -0.19
N THR A 138 -3.30 1.48 -0.04
CA THR A 138 -1.97 1.40 0.58
C THR A 138 -2.03 1.09 2.07
N ARG A 139 -2.97 1.70 2.80
CA ARG A 139 -3.18 1.39 4.21
C ARG A 139 -3.54 -0.09 4.39
N HIS A 140 -4.48 -0.57 3.59
CA HIS A 140 -4.94 -1.95 3.66
C HIS A 140 -3.93 -2.97 3.11
N ALA A 141 -3.08 -2.60 2.15
CA ALA A 141 -1.95 -3.43 1.73
C ALA A 141 -0.96 -3.64 2.89
N GLY A 142 -0.70 -2.61 3.70
CA GLY A 142 0.11 -2.74 4.93
C GLY A 142 -0.54 -3.66 5.97
N HIS A 143 -1.87 -3.64 6.11
CA HIS A 143 -2.56 -4.63 6.95
C HIS A 143 -2.42 -6.05 6.37
N ALA A 144 -2.57 -6.20 5.05
CA ALA A 144 -2.42 -7.48 4.37
C ALA A 144 -0.99 -8.04 4.46
N ASP A 145 0.03 -7.18 4.53
CA ASP A 145 1.43 -7.59 4.78
C ASP A 145 1.55 -8.36 6.10
N VAL A 146 1.05 -7.76 7.19
CA VAL A 146 1.11 -8.36 8.54
C VAL A 146 0.26 -9.62 8.61
N VAL A 147 -0.97 -9.57 8.08
CA VAL A 147 -1.88 -10.72 8.07
C VAL A 147 -1.26 -11.88 7.29
N ARG A 148 -0.63 -11.62 6.14
CA ARG A 148 0.03 -12.67 5.36
C ARG A 148 1.22 -13.27 6.09
N GLU A 149 2.08 -12.45 6.69
CA GLU A 149 3.21 -12.92 7.51
C GLU A 149 2.73 -13.86 8.63
N LEU A 150 1.62 -13.51 9.29
CA LEU A 150 1.05 -14.34 10.36
C LEU A 150 0.42 -15.66 9.88
N ILE A 151 0.03 -15.75 8.61
CA ILE A 151 -0.55 -16.98 8.03
C ILE A 151 0.55 -17.95 7.61
N ASP A 152 1.49 -17.52 6.77
CA ASP A 152 2.48 -18.40 6.13
C ASP A 152 3.92 -17.85 6.13
N GLY A 153 4.17 -16.73 6.82
CA GLY A 153 5.50 -16.11 6.92
C GLY A 153 5.93 -15.34 5.67
N ARG A 154 5.11 -15.23 4.62
CA ARG A 154 5.47 -14.44 3.44
C ARG A 154 5.39 -12.94 3.72
N VAL A 155 6.47 -12.22 3.42
CA VAL A 155 6.60 -10.76 3.58
C VAL A 155 6.90 -10.10 2.22
N GLY A 156 6.84 -8.77 2.14
CA GLY A 156 7.13 -7.99 0.92
C GLY A 156 5.89 -7.50 0.18
N SER A 157 6.07 -6.97 -1.02
CA SER A 157 5.00 -6.40 -1.86
C SER A 157 4.78 -7.13 -3.19
N ARG A 158 5.62 -8.11 -3.50
CA ARG A 158 5.61 -8.88 -4.76
C ARG A 158 6.47 -10.14 -4.64
N PRO A 159 6.35 -11.12 -5.57
CA PRO A 159 7.29 -12.23 -5.65
C PRO A 159 8.74 -11.75 -5.79
N GLY A 160 9.65 -12.28 -4.95
CA GLY A 160 11.08 -11.95 -4.99
C GLY A 160 11.42 -10.52 -4.54
N ASP A 161 10.58 -9.90 -3.70
CA ASP A 161 10.86 -8.58 -3.14
C ASP A 161 12.18 -8.60 -2.32
N PRO A 162 13.20 -7.82 -2.71
CA PRO A 162 14.51 -7.82 -2.04
C PRO A 162 14.45 -7.34 -0.59
N MET A 163 13.35 -6.67 -0.19
CA MET A 163 13.13 -6.26 1.20
C MET A 163 12.52 -7.36 2.06
N SER A 164 12.37 -8.58 1.52
CA SER A 164 11.77 -9.73 2.19
C SER A 164 12.84 -10.75 2.57
N PRO A 165 13.46 -10.63 3.76
CA PRO A 165 14.45 -11.61 4.20
C PRO A 165 13.78 -12.98 4.38
N ASP A 166 14.22 -13.95 3.58
CA ASP A 166 13.78 -15.35 3.63
C ASP A 166 14.74 -16.24 4.44
N ASP A 167 15.81 -15.66 5.00
CA ASP A 167 16.81 -16.32 5.83
C ASP A 167 16.32 -16.48 7.29
N PRO A 168 16.00 -17.71 7.75
CA PRO A 168 15.50 -17.93 9.10
C PRO A 168 16.54 -17.63 10.19
N GLU A 169 17.83 -17.78 9.90
CA GLU A 169 18.89 -17.46 10.86
C GLU A 169 19.03 -15.96 11.03
N TYR A 170 18.96 -15.20 9.93
CA TYR A 170 18.88 -13.74 10.00
C TYR A 170 17.74 -13.27 10.86
N LEU A 171 16.53 -13.77 10.61
CA LEU A 171 15.34 -13.37 11.36
C LEU A 171 15.46 -13.68 12.84
N ARG A 172 16.03 -14.85 13.21
CA ARG A 172 16.30 -15.20 14.62
C ARG A 172 17.30 -14.23 15.25
N MET A 173 18.45 -14.00 14.61
CA MET A 173 19.49 -13.11 15.13
C MET A 173 19.02 -11.67 15.22
N TYR A 174 18.24 -11.21 14.24
CA TYR A 174 17.63 -9.90 14.22
C TYR A 174 16.63 -9.73 15.37
N ARG A 175 15.73 -10.70 15.57
CA ARG A 175 14.76 -10.71 16.67
C ARG A 175 15.47 -10.70 18.02
N ALA A 176 16.43 -11.59 18.25
CA ALA A 176 17.23 -11.62 19.47
C ALA A 176 17.93 -10.27 19.73
N ARG A 177 18.41 -9.60 18.68
CA ARG A 177 19.03 -8.27 18.81
C ARG A 177 18.04 -7.20 19.22
N ILE A 178 16.83 -7.16 18.63
CA ILE A 178 15.83 -6.12 18.94
C ILE A 178 15.10 -6.36 20.27
N THR A 179 15.03 -7.61 20.74
CA THR A 179 14.46 -7.97 22.06
C THR A 179 15.48 -7.86 23.20
N GLY A 180 16.77 -7.68 22.88
CA GLY A 180 17.84 -7.53 23.87
C GLY A 180 18.41 -8.85 24.39
N GLU A 181 18.07 -9.98 23.77
CA GLU A 181 18.64 -11.30 24.07
C GLU A 181 20.12 -11.38 23.68
N ILE A 182 20.53 -10.66 22.63
CA ILE A 182 21.94 -10.50 22.25
C ILE A 182 22.34 -9.02 22.17
N ASP A 183 23.60 -8.75 22.48
CA ASP A 183 24.14 -7.40 22.41
C ASP A 183 24.53 -6.98 20.98
N ARG A 184 24.95 -5.72 20.84
CA ARG A 184 25.40 -5.18 19.56
C ARG A 184 26.65 -5.91 19.04
N GLU A 185 27.55 -6.34 19.91
CA GLU A 185 28.80 -6.98 19.50
C GLU A 185 28.52 -8.32 18.83
N THR A 186 27.71 -9.16 19.48
CA THR A 186 27.24 -10.46 19.00
C THR A 186 26.49 -10.32 17.68
N TRP A 187 25.56 -9.35 17.59
CA TRP A 187 24.85 -9.06 16.34
C TRP A 187 25.79 -8.66 15.21
N MET A 188 26.73 -7.75 15.46
CA MET A 188 27.64 -7.29 14.41
C MET A 188 28.66 -8.37 14.00
N ALA A 189 29.04 -9.27 14.91
CA ALA A 189 29.84 -10.45 14.56
C ALA A 189 29.09 -11.36 13.58
N TYR A 190 27.82 -11.66 13.84
CA TYR A 190 26.96 -12.40 12.93
C TYR A 190 26.79 -11.72 11.57
N VAL A 191 26.44 -10.42 11.54
CA VAL A 191 26.26 -9.70 10.28
C VAL A 191 27.53 -9.75 9.43
N LYS A 192 28.72 -9.58 10.03
CA LYS A 192 30.00 -9.63 9.32
C LYS A 192 30.39 -11.03 8.84
N SER A 193 29.86 -12.09 9.44
CA SER A 193 30.12 -13.46 9.00
C SER A 193 29.25 -13.90 7.82
N ARG A 194 28.23 -13.11 7.45
CA ARG A 194 27.34 -13.48 6.35
C ARG A 194 28.05 -13.33 4.99
N PRO A 195 27.76 -14.20 4.00
CA PRO A 195 28.37 -14.15 2.67
C PRO A 195 28.06 -12.87 1.87
N ASP A 196 26.92 -12.23 2.15
CA ASP A 196 26.41 -11.03 1.50
C ASP A 196 26.87 -9.73 2.20
N TYR A 197 27.71 -9.82 3.23
CA TYR A 197 28.20 -8.65 3.93
C TYR A 197 29.16 -7.82 3.06
N ASP A 198 28.68 -6.66 2.62
CA ASP A 198 29.51 -5.65 1.96
C ASP A 198 29.66 -4.37 2.81
N PRO A 199 30.83 -4.14 3.45
CA PRO A 199 31.09 -2.94 4.23
C PRO A 199 31.25 -1.67 3.37
N SER A 200 31.35 -1.77 2.05
CA SER A 200 31.45 -0.61 1.14
C SER A 200 30.15 0.20 1.12
N VAL A 201 28.99 -0.47 1.12
CA VAL A 201 27.65 0.13 1.06
C VAL A 201 27.45 1.16 2.17
N TRP A 202 27.79 0.81 3.41
CA TRP A 202 27.67 1.73 4.55
C TRP A 202 28.68 2.88 4.50
N ARG A 203 29.92 2.61 4.06
CA ARG A 203 30.96 3.64 3.94
C ARG A 203 30.59 4.70 2.91
N GLU A 204 30.08 4.28 1.76
CA GLU A 204 29.60 5.19 0.72
C GLU A 204 28.39 6.00 1.17
N HIS A 205 27.42 5.37 1.83
CA HIS A 205 26.26 6.06 2.38
C HIS A 205 26.67 7.17 3.37
N ARG A 206 27.61 6.89 4.27
CA ARG A 206 28.16 7.90 5.19
C ARG A 206 28.86 9.04 4.47
N ALA A 207 29.72 8.74 3.50
CA ALA A 207 30.41 9.76 2.72
C ALA A 207 29.43 10.70 1.99
N ARG A 208 28.33 10.16 1.45
CA ARG A 208 27.26 10.96 0.83
C ARG A 208 26.56 11.88 1.82
N GLN A 209 26.23 11.40 3.03
CA GLN A 209 25.62 12.24 4.07
C GLN A 209 26.55 13.34 4.57
N GLU A 210 27.84 13.04 4.74
CA GLU A 210 28.85 14.03 5.14
C GLU A 210 29.01 15.12 4.07
N ALA A 211 29.01 14.76 2.77
CA ALA A 211 29.05 15.73 1.68
C ALA A 211 27.80 16.62 1.61
N GLN A 212 26.59 16.07 1.84
CA GLN A 212 25.34 16.83 1.83
C GLN A 212 25.24 17.83 2.99
N SER A 213 25.71 17.45 4.18
CA SER A 213 25.72 18.34 5.35
C SER A 213 26.72 19.49 5.21
N GLN A 214 27.82 19.30 4.48
CA GLN A 214 28.81 20.35 4.20
C GLN A 214 28.39 21.30 3.06
N GLY A 215 27.49 20.89 2.17
CA GLY A 215 26.97 21.72 1.07
C GLY A 215 25.81 22.67 1.44
N GLY A 216 25.23 22.55 2.65
CA GLY A 216 24.04 23.30 3.08
C GLY A 216 24.28 24.67 3.74
N SER A 217 25.53 25.16 3.81
CA SER A 217 25.88 26.41 4.52
C SER A 217 25.99 27.67 3.63
N GLY A 218 25.72 27.58 2.33
CA GLY A 218 25.73 28.73 1.43
C GLY A 218 24.40 29.47 1.38
N SER A 219 24.04 30.23 2.42
CA SER A 219 22.91 31.16 2.33
C SER A 219 23.25 32.34 1.44
N ALA A 220 22.28 32.67 0.58
CA ALA A 220 22.36 33.68 -0.46
C ALA A 220 22.71 35.07 0.08
N GLY A 221 23.66 35.73 -0.60
CA GLY A 221 23.90 37.15 -0.45
C GLY A 221 22.62 37.94 -0.72
N ARG A 222 22.20 38.73 0.27
CA ARG A 222 21.20 39.78 0.12
C ARG A 222 21.84 40.95 -0.63
N PRO A 223 21.28 41.44 -1.76
CA PRO A 223 21.63 42.76 -2.24
C PRO A 223 20.92 43.79 -1.36
N SER A 224 21.71 44.62 -0.70
CA SER A 224 21.26 45.87 -0.07
C SER A 224 21.14 46.94 -1.14
N ASP A 225 19.94 47.40 -1.44
CA ASP A 225 19.73 48.73 -2.04
C ASP A 225 18.30 49.20 -1.76
N VAL A 226 18.16 50.14 -0.82
CA VAL A 226 17.11 51.17 -0.89
C VAL A 226 17.77 52.48 -0.49
N SER A 227 17.99 53.30 -1.51
CA SER A 227 18.36 54.70 -1.46
C SER A 227 17.32 55.51 -0.70
N THR A 228 17.79 56.33 0.24
CA THR A 228 17.09 57.47 0.81
C THR A 228 17.00 58.60 -0.21
N SER A 229 15.80 59.16 -0.42
CA SER A 229 15.62 60.57 -0.81
C SER A 229 14.14 60.97 -0.69
N GLU A 230 13.92 61.89 0.26
CA GLU A 230 12.86 62.92 0.41
C GLU A 230 11.40 62.52 0.64
#